data_AF-A0A6A4EDU3-F1
#
_entry.id   AF-A0A6A4EDU3-F1
#
_cell.length_a   1.000
_cell.length_b   1.000
_cell.length_c   1.000
_cell.angle_alpha   90.00
_cell.angle_beta   90.00
_cell.angle_gamma   90.00
#
_symmetry.space_group_name_H-M   'P 1'
#
loop_
_entity.id
_entity.type
_entity.pdbx_description
1 polymer ?
#
loop_
_entity_poly.entity_id
_entity_poly.type
_entity_poly.pdbx_seq_one_letter_code
_entity_poly.pdbx_strand_id
1 'polypeptide(L)' 'MAAPAKMRLRSEKHLANITKRGLVSQPQKEEKGYSVGPILMGFFLFVLVGSSVIQILRTAQLGL' A
#
# COMPACT_ATOMS: atom_id res chain seq x y z
N MET A 1 -34.51 -6.53 -9.13
CA MET A 1 -33.28 -5.94 -8.56
C MET A 1 -32.14 -6.19 -9.54
N ALA A 2 -31.70 -5.17 -10.28
CA ALA A 2 -30.64 -5.34 -11.29
C ALA A 2 -29.27 -5.46 -10.59
N ALA A 3 -28.56 -6.55 -10.83
CA ALA A 3 -27.18 -6.73 -10.41
C ALA A 3 -26.32 -5.52 -10.83
N PRO A 4 -25.47 -4.94 -9.95
CA PRO A 4 -24.58 -3.84 -10.34
C PRO A 4 -23.73 -4.24 -11.55
N ALA A 5 -23.54 -3.31 -12.51
CA ALA A 5 -22.87 -3.57 -13.80
C ALA A 5 -21.53 -4.32 -13.66
N LYS A 6 -20.78 -4.02 -12.58
CA LYS A 6 -19.51 -4.69 -12.26
C LYS A 6 -19.66 -6.20 -12.01
N MET A 7 -20.76 -6.63 -11.38
CA MET A 7 -21.02 -8.04 -11.10
C MET A 7 -21.38 -8.81 -12.37
N ARG A 8 -22.13 -8.20 -13.28
CA ARG A 8 -22.46 -8.79 -14.60
C ARG A 8 -21.21 -9.05 -15.43
N LEU A 9 -20.35 -8.04 -15.57
CA LEU A 9 -19.06 -8.14 -16.26
C LEU A 9 -18.15 -9.23 -15.67
N ARG A 10 -18.16 -9.41 -14.35
CA ARG A 10 -17.35 -10.45 -13.69
C ARG A 10 -17.90 -11.85 -14.01
N SER A 11 -19.22 -12.00 -14.06
CA SER A 11 -19.88 -13.26 -14.42
C SER A 11 -19.61 -13.64 -15.88
N GLU A 12 -19.73 -12.68 -16.80
CA GLU A 12 -19.44 -12.87 -18.23
C GLU A 12 -17.99 -13.31 -18.47
N LYS A 13 -17.02 -12.67 -17.80
CA LYS A 13 -15.61 -13.07 -17.83
C LYS A 13 -15.37 -14.47 -17.27
N HIS A 14 -16.08 -14.83 -16.21
CA HIS A 14 -15.97 -16.17 -15.63
C HIS A 14 -16.50 -17.23 -16.61
N LEU A 15 -17.69 -17.00 -17.16
CA LEU A 15 -18.33 -17.88 -18.15
C LEU A 15 -17.47 -18.09 -19.41
N ALA A 16 -16.81 -17.04 -19.91
CA ALA A 16 -15.92 -17.13 -21.07
C ALA A 16 -14.63 -17.93 -20.82
N ASN A 17 -14.29 -18.19 -19.55
CA ASN A 17 -13.05 -18.86 -19.14
C ASN A 17 -13.26 -20.29 -18.60
N ILE A 18 -14.51 -20.76 -18.45
CA ILE A 18 -14.80 -22.09 -17.88
C ILE A 18 -14.21 -23.25 -18.68
N THR A 19 -14.15 -23.13 -20.01
CA THR A 19 -13.59 -24.16 -20.91
C THR A 19 -12.09 -24.03 -21.11
N LYS A 20 -11.48 -22.92 -20.66
CA LYS A 20 -10.06 -22.59 -20.85
C LYS A 20 -9.20 -23.00 -19.66
N ARG A 21 -9.57 -24.10 -18.98
CA ARG A 21 -8.89 -24.61 -17.77
C ARG A 21 -7.39 -24.79 -18.03
N GLY A 22 -6.55 -24.09 -17.29
CA GLY A 22 -5.08 -24.13 -17.43
C GLY A 22 -4.47 -23.12 -18.43
N LEU A 23 -5.29 -22.44 -19.24
CA LEU A 23 -4.85 -21.44 -20.24
C LEU A 23 -5.33 -20.01 -19.91
N VAL A 24 -5.90 -19.81 -18.71
CA VAL A 24 -6.34 -18.49 -18.27
C VAL A 24 -5.14 -17.71 -17.76
N SER A 25 -4.90 -16.53 -18.35
CA SER A 25 -3.89 -15.59 -17.86
C SER A 25 -4.18 -15.25 -16.40
N GLN A 26 -3.25 -15.58 -15.51
CA GLN A 26 -3.33 -15.17 -14.12
C GLN A 26 -2.99 -13.68 -14.03
N PRO A 27 -3.79 -12.88 -13.32
CA PRO A 27 -3.38 -11.52 -13.04
C PRO A 27 -2.04 -11.58 -12.30
N GLN A 28 -1.06 -10.78 -12.74
CA GLN A 28 0.16 -10.60 -11.97
C GLN A 28 -0.24 -10.18 -10.56
N LYS A 29 0.25 -10.92 -9.56
CA LYS A 29 0.17 -10.46 -8.18
C LYS A 29 0.90 -9.13 -8.17
N GLU A 30 0.14 -8.04 -8.12
CA GLU A 30 0.72 -6.73 -7.85
C GLU A 30 1.50 -6.89 -6.54
N GLU A 31 2.82 -6.75 -6.63
CA GLU A 31 3.66 -6.60 -5.47
C GLU A 31 3.15 -5.33 -4.78
N LYS A 32 2.24 -5.53 -3.83
CA LYS A 32 1.83 -4.48 -2.91
C LYS A 32 3.12 -4.09 -2.22
N GLY A 33 3.75 -3.03 -2.75
CA GLY A 33 4.93 -2.43 -2.16
C GLY A 33 4.67 -2.13 -0.69
N TYR A 34 5.75 -1.80 0.04
CA TYR A 34 5.71 -1.53 1.47
C TYR A 34 4.42 -0.79 1.86
N SER A 35 3.66 -1.37 2.79
CA SER A 35 2.37 -0.84 3.25
C SER A 35 2.47 0.55 3.89
N VAL A 36 3.69 1.08 4.00
CA VAL A 36 4.02 2.43 4.45
C VAL A 36 4.13 3.34 3.23
N GLY A 37 3.25 4.33 3.16
CA GLY A 37 3.27 5.32 2.10
C GLY A 37 4.55 6.18 2.14
N PRO A 38 5.02 6.70 1.00
CA PRO A 38 6.19 7.59 0.96
C PRO A 38 6.11 8.78 1.93
N ILE A 39 4.90 9.32 2.12
CA ILE A 39 4.63 10.43 3.05
C ILE A 39 4.89 10.02 4.51
N LEU A 40 4.41 8.83 4.92
CA LEU A 40 4.62 8.30 6.27
C LEU A 40 6.10 8.02 6.52
N MET A 41 6.82 7.50 5.52
CA MET A 41 8.26 7.28 5.61
C MET A 41 9.04 8.60 5.76
N GLY A 42 8.68 9.63 4.99
CA GLY A 42 9.28 10.95 5.11
C GLY A 42 8.99 11.61 6.46
N PHE A 43 7.73 11.54 6.93
CA PHE A 43 7.33 12.04 8.24
C PHE A 43 8.07 11.32 9.38
N PHE A 44 8.19 10.00 9.30
CA PHE A 44 8.90 9.20 10.29
C PHE A 44 10.36 9.64 10.42
N LEU A 45 11.08 9.78 9.30
CA LEU A 45 12.47 10.24 9.30
C LEU A 45 12.61 11.69 9.83
N PHE A 46 11.70 12.58 9.46
CA PHE A 46 11.71 13.96 9.93
C PHE A 46 11.55 14.04 11.46
N VAL A 47 10.58 13.30 12.02
CA VAL A 47 10.37 13.26 13.47
C VAL A 47 11.55 12.60 14.18
N LEU A 48 12.09 11.50 13.63
CA LEU A 48 13.23 10.80 14.21
C LEU A 48 14.46 11.72 14.33
N VAL A 49 14.88 12.34 13.22
CA VAL A 49 16.07 13.22 13.20
C VAL A 49 15.80 14.52 13.96
N GLY A 50 14.64 15.14 13.74
CA GLY A 50 14.28 16.42 14.37
C GLY A 50 14.21 16.31 15.90
N SER A 51 13.68 15.21 16.43
CA SER A 51 13.62 14.99 17.88
C SER A 51 15.01 14.80 18.49
N SER A 52 15.90 14.04 17.84
CA SER A 52 17.28 13.86 18.31
C SER A 52 18.07 15.17 18.32
N VAL A 53 17.94 16.00 17.29
CA VAL A 53 18.62 17.30 17.24
C VAL A 53 18.14 18.21 18.36
N ILE A 54 16.83 18.33 18.57
CA ILE A 54 16.28 19.17 19.64
C ILE A 54 16.67 18.63 21.02
N GLN A 55 16.71 17.31 21.21
CA GLN A 55 17.22 16.69 22.44
C GLN A 55 18.67 17.10 22.71
N ILE A 56 19.56 16.97 21.73
CA ILE A 56 20.98 17.34 21.87
C ILE A 56 21.13 18.82 22.24
N LEU A 57 20.40 19.71 21.56
CA LEU A 57 20.43 21.15 21.85
C LEU A 57 19.93 21.44 23.27
N ARG A 58 18.83 20.80 23.70
CA ARG A 58 18.32 20.94 25.07
C ARG A 58 19.28 20.39 26.10
N THR A 59 19.91 19.25 25.87
CA THR A 59 20.93 18.67 26.76
C THR A 59 22.13 19.61 26.90
N ALA A 60 22.61 20.19 25.78
CA ALA A 60 23.72 21.15 25.81
C ALA A 60 23.37 22.47 26.53
N GLN A 61 22.11 22.93 26.44
CA GLN A 61 21.65 24.16 27.10
C GLN A 61 21.28 23.97 28.57
N LEU A 62 20.72 22.81 28.93
CA LEU A 62 20.23 22.51 30.29
C LEU A 62 21.28 21.84 31.17
N GLY A 63 22.46 21.50 30.64
CA GLY A 63 23.65 21.18 31.43
C GLY A 63 23.43 20.09 32.48
N LEU A 64 22.94 18.93 32.07
CA LEU A 64 23.28 17.67 32.73
C LEU A 64 24.52 17.09 32.07
#